data_AF-A0A3D0NWP9-F1
#
_entry.id   AF-A0A3D0NWP9-F1
#
_cell.length_a   1.000
_cell.length_b   1.000
_cell.length_c   1.000
_cell.angle_alpha   90.00
_cell.angle_beta   90.00
_cell.angle_gamma   90.00
#
_symmetry.space_group_name_H-M   'P 1'
#
loop_
_entity.id
_entity.type
_entity.pdbx_description
1 polymer ?
#
loop_
_entity_poly.entity_id
_entity_poly.type
_entity_poly.pdbx_seq_one_letter_code
_entity_poly.pdbx_strand_id
1 'polypeptide(L)' 'LKEVTPLLSAADIAFGNLEGPMTDGGESEKCRPPKPNEPIRCYAFRMPTRYGKYLKEAGFDVLSLANNHSLDFGL' A
#
# COMPACT_ATOMS: atom_id res chain seq x y z
N LEU A 1 -14.86 -4.98 8.43
CA LEU A 1 -14.75 -3.53 8.68
C LEU A 1 -16.03 -2.92 9.29
N LYS A 2 -16.94 -3.74 9.85
CA LYS A 2 -18.27 -3.30 10.31
C LYS A 2 -18.27 -2.13 11.30
N GLU A 3 -17.21 -1.99 12.09
CA GLU A 3 -17.07 -0.92 13.09
C GLU A 3 -16.69 0.43 12.47
N VAL A 4 -15.86 0.43 11.42
CA VAL A 4 -15.35 1.66 10.78
C VAL A 4 -16.13 2.05 9.54
N THR A 5 -16.79 1.10 8.88
CA THR A 5 -17.57 1.36 7.66
C THR A 5 -18.65 2.44 7.86
N PRO A 6 -19.45 2.45 8.95
CA PRO A 6 -20.43 3.51 9.17
C PRO A 6 -19.80 4.91 9.29
N LEU A 7 -18.55 4.99 9.78
CA LEU A 7 -17.84 6.26 9.93
C LEU A 7 -17.31 6.78 8.59
N LEU A 8 -16.69 5.90 7.80
CA LEU A 8 -16.14 6.26 6.49
C LEU A 8 -17.25 6.57 5.48
N SER A 9 -18.27 5.72 5.40
CA SER A 9 -19.38 5.89 4.45
C SER A 9 -20.32 7.05 4.78
N ALA A 10 -20.21 7.67 5.96
CA ALA A 10 -20.99 8.85 6.32
C ALA A 10 -20.37 10.17 5.82
N ALA A 11 -19.12 10.16 5.35
CA ALA A 11 -18.47 11.33 4.80
C ALA A 11 -19.02 11.66 3.40
N ASP A 12 -19.04 12.95 3.03
CA ASP A 12 -19.31 13.34 1.63
C ASP A 12 -18.22 12.80 0.69
N ILE A 13 -16.97 12.78 1.18
CA ILE A 13 -15.82 12.14 0.54
C ILE A 13 -14.92 11.54 1.63
N ALA A 14 -14.73 10.23 1.62
CA ALA A 14 -13.75 9.54 2.45
C ALA A 14 -12.42 9.41 1.70
N PHE A 15 -11.43 10.21 2.10
CA PHE A 15 -10.07 10.21 1.55
C PHE A 15 -9.10 9.49 2.50
N GLY A 16 -8.29 8.58 1.96
CA GLY A 16 -7.27 7.85 2.71
C GLY A 16 -5.88 7.92 2.08
N ASN A 17 -4.86 7.57 2.85
CA ASN A 17 -3.50 7.42 2.34
C ASN A 17 -3.17 5.95 2.07
N LEU A 18 -2.78 5.59 0.83
CA LEU A 18 -2.36 4.24 0.47
C LEU A 18 -0.83 4.18 0.33
N GLU A 19 -0.19 3.82 1.43
CA GLU A 19 1.26 3.89 1.61
C GLU A 19 2.08 3.16 0.54
N GLY A 20 1.72 1.91 0.24
CA GLY A 20 2.48 1.03 -0.65
C GLY A 20 1.67 0.51 -1.83
N PRO A 21 2.33 -0.04 -2.86
CA PRO A 21 1.69 -0.53 -4.06
C PRO A 21 0.73 -1.69 -3.77
N MET A 22 -0.36 -1.73 -4.53
CA MET A 22 -1.20 -2.90 -4.69
C MET A 22 -0.71 -3.73 -5.87
N THR A 23 0.07 -4.77 -5.59
CA THR A 23 0.61 -5.68 -6.62
C THR A 23 0.76 -7.09 -6.08
N ASP A 24 0.43 -8.07 -6.92
CA ASP A 24 0.60 -9.49 -6.60
C ASP A 24 1.99 -10.03 -6.99
N GLY A 25 2.81 -9.22 -7.67
CA GLY A 25 4.17 -9.55 -8.10
C GLY A 25 5.10 -8.34 -8.17
N GLY A 26 6.24 -8.50 -8.84
CA GLY A 26 7.28 -7.47 -8.96
C GLY A 26 8.51 -7.78 -8.10
N GLU A 27 9.65 -7.22 -8.51
CA GLU A 27 10.90 -7.26 -7.75
C GLU A 27 11.15 -5.87 -7.14
N SER A 28 11.69 -5.84 -5.92
CA SER A 28 11.99 -4.59 -5.24
C SER A 28 13.47 -4.24 -5.41
N GLU A 29 13.76 -3.11 -6.05
CA GLU A 29 15.13 -2.57 -6.11
C GLU A 29 15.70 -2.25 -4.72
N LYS A 30 14.81 -2.01 -3.73
CA LYS A 30 15.19 -1.76 -2.34
C LYS A 30 15.77 -3.00 -1.64
N CYS A 31 15.60 -4.19 -2.21
CA CYS A 31 15.98 -5.47 -1.60
C CYS A 31 17.07 -6.18 -2.40
N ARG A 32 18.10 -5.43 -2.83
CA ARG A 32 19.27 -5.97 -3.53
C ARG A 32 20.14 -6.87 -2.65
N PRO A 33 20.92 -7.80 -3.25
CA PRO A 33 21.89 -8.61 -2.52
C PRO A 33 22.87 -7.74 -1.72
N PRO A 34 23.22 -8.11 -0.47
CA PRO A 34 24.20 -7.38 0.31
C PRO A 34 25.59 -7.50 -0.34
N LYS A 35 26.39 -6.43 -0.25
CA LYS A 35 27.83 -6.51 -0.54
C LYS A 35 28.55 -7.24 0.59
N PRO A 36 29.74 -7.83 0.35
CA PRO A 36 30.54 -8.42 1.42
C PRO A 36 30.74 -7.42 2.56
N ASN A 37 30.45 -7.86 3.80
CA ASN A 37 30.55 -7.07 5.03
C ASN A 37 29.53 -5.89 5.17
N GLU A 38 28.48 -5.82 4.35
CA GLU A 38 27.38 -4.86 4.55
C GLU A 38 26.11 -5.54 5.12
N PRO A 39 25.40 -4.91 6.08
CA PRO A 39 24.11 -5.41 6.55
C PRO A 39 23.04 -5.29 5.45
N ILE A 40 22.14 -6.28 5.38
CA ILE A 40 20.98 -6.23 4.49
C ILE A 40 20.05 -5.09 4.94
N ARG A 41 19.76 -4.15 4.03
CA ARG A 41 18.73 -3.11 4.21
C ARG A 41 17.67 -3.33 3.15
N CYS A 42 16.50 -3.83 3.55
CA CYS A 42 15.37 -4.11 2.67
C CYS A 42 14.09 -3.64 3.38
N TYR A 43 13.62 -2.46 3.00
CA TYR A 43 12.40 -1.85 3.49
C TYR A 43 11.44 -1.65 2.31
N ALA A 44 10.69 -2.71 2.01
CA ALA A 44 9.76 -2.76 0.90
C ALA A 44 8.39 -3.25 1.39
N PHE A 45 7.33 -2.53 1.05
CA PHE A 45 5.95 -2.83 1.40
C PHE A 45 5.13 -3.09 0.14
N ARG A 46 4.30 -4.12 0.18
CA ARG A 46 3.31 -4.40 -0.88
C ARG A 46 2.05 -5.00 -0.30
N MET A 47 0.93 -4.68 -0.93
CA MET A 47 -0.38 -5.21 -0.57
C MET A 47 -0.94 -6.03 -1.74
N PRO A 48 -1.61 -7.17 -1.49
CA PRO A 48 -2.30 -7.90 -2.55
C PRO A 48 -3.38 -7.06 -3.23
N THR A 49 -3.54 -7.20 -4.55
CA THR A 49 -4.52 -6.40 -5.31
C THR A 49 -5.96 -6.66 -4.85
N ARG A 50 -6.25 -7.88 -4.38
CA ARG A 50 -7.55 -8.27 -3.83
C ARG A 50 -8.02 -7.38 -2.67
N TYR A 51 -7.13 -6.68 -1.98
CA TYR A 51 -7.51 -5.77 -0.89
C TYR A 51 -8.14 -4.47 -1.36
N GLY A 52 -7.99 -4.10 -2.64
CA GLY A 52 -8.70 -2.95 -3.22
C GLY A 52 -10.21 -3.07 -3.05
N LYS A 53 -10.77 -4.28 -3.20
CA LYS A 53 -12.18 -4.56 -2.94
C LYS A 53 -12.58 -4.21 -1.50
N TYR A 54 -11.78 -4.64 -0.51
CA TYR A 54 -12.09 -4.39 0.89
C TYR A 54 -11.95 -2.92 1.29
N LEU A 55 -11.02 -2.16 0.68
CA LEU A 55 -10.94 -0.71 0.89
C LEU A 55 -12.17 0.01 0.32
N LYS A 56 -12.68 -0.44 -0.83
CA LYS A 56 -13.93 0.11 -1.37
C LYS A 56 -15.12 -0.25 -0.47
N GLU A 57 -15.22 -1.50 -0.04
CA GLU A 57 -16.26 -1.95 0.92
C GLU A 57 -16.14 -1.29 2.30
N ALA A 58 -14.95 -0.82 2.67
CA ALA A 58 -14.74 -0.05 3.88
C ALA A 58 -15.47 1.30 3.86
N GLY A 59 -15.73 1.86 2.67
CA GLY A 59 -16.32 3.19 2.50
C GLY A 59 -15.32 4.26 2.06
N PHE A 60 -14.11 3.92 1.60
CA PHE A 60 -13.23 4.91 0.97
C PHE A 60 -13.70 5.27 -0.44
N ASP A 61 -13.63 6.56 -0.78
CA ASP A 61 -13.90 7.06 -2.11
C ASP A 61 -12.61 7.24 -2.91
N VAL A 62 -11.58 7.76 -2.25
CA VAL A 62 -10.31 8.12 -2.87
C VAL A 62 -9.16 7.72 -1.96
N LEU A 63 -8.09 7.23 -2.58
CA LEU A 63 -6.84 6.90 -1.91
C LEU A 63 -5.67 7.61 -2.60
N SER A 64 -4.85 8.31 -1.81
CA SER A 64 -3.61 8.93 -2.26
C SER A 64 -2.53 7.89 -2.48
N LEU A 65 -1.75 8.07 -3.56
CA LEU A 65 -0.52 7.32 -3.85
C LEU A 65 0.74 8.20 -3.68
N ALA A 66 0.61 9.39 -3.08
CA ALA A 66 1.73 10.31 -2.91
C ALA A 66 2.59 9.90 -1.71
N ASN A 67 3.21 8.71 -1.78
CA ASN A 67 3.97 8.11 -0.69
C ASN A 67 5.35 7.66 -1.16
N ASN A 68 6.33 7.66 -0.24
CA ASN A 68 7.70 7.24 -0.51
C ASN A 68 7.83 5.71 -0.72
N HIS A 69 6.74 4.98 -0.54
CA HIS A 69 6.66 3.53 -0.72
C HIS A 69 5.83 3.09 -1.92
N SER A 70 5.22 4.01 -2.67
CA SER A 70 4.34 3.66 -3.80
C SER A 70 5.03 2.93 -4.95
N LEU A 71 6.36 3.01 -5.03
CA LEU A 71 7.21 2.39 -6.05
C LEU A 71 8.09 1.25 -5.48
N ASP A 72 7.69 0.65 -4.35
CA ASP A 72 8.50 -0.40 -3.72
C ASP A 72 8.68 -1.66 -4.59
N PHE A 73 7.78 -1.90 -5.54
CA PHE A 73 7.74 -3.08 -6.42
C PHE A 73 7.54 -2.69 -7.89
N GLY A 74 8.08 -1.55 -8.30
CA GLY A 74 8.16 -1.03 -9.67
C GLY A 74 8.37 0.48 -9.66
N LEU A 75 9.01 1.16 -10.62
CA LEU A 75 9.82 0.67 -11.74
C LEU A 75 10.99 -0.20 -11.31
#